data_AF-A0A932TJH7-F1
#
_entry.id   AF-A0A932TJH7-F1
#
_cell.length_a   1.000
_cell.length_b   1.000
_cell.length_c   1.000
_cell.angle_alpha   90.00
_cell.angle_beta   90.00
_cell.angle_gamma   90.00
#
_symmetry.space_group_name_H-M   'P 1'
#
loop_
_entity.id
_entity.type
_entity.pdbx_description
1 polymer ?
#
loop_
_entity_poly.entity_id
_entity_poly.type
_entity_poly.pdbx_seq_one_letter_code
_entity_poly.pdbx_strand_id
1 'polypeptide(L)'
;MRLLRKFLVPIFLSTSAFGATEAVLVQKVMNDKAIIIRANRQSYLIEKGIGCLSLGRFEGKVVYINSSGLFLGVGARLLLPDVKQECRIWDSKSLGSVNRSTPSVSSGQPSALSSSGTKCVDGHWIQEVIDNGKIIKLEDGSLWEVDAIDAITSSIWLPISDVLVCGSRIINVDEGEEVTAIPLSRIAAGSGTAHSGKREYRIQASADDETFVVNDEVFKAKTYCFNMEKGDNVIFLSGSPLGSCVSAELLNMRTNKVCKVWCE
;
A
#
# COMPACT_ATOMS: atom_id res chain seq x y z
N MET A 1 -56.77 52.69 34.51
CA MET A 1 -55.57 52.50 33.65
C MET A 1 -54.66 51.44 34.25
N ARG A 2 -54.63 50.22 33.70
CA ARG A 2 -53.56 49.24 33.94
C ARG A 2 -53.21 48.61 32.58
N LEU A 3 -52.06 48.99 32.04
CA LEU A 3 -51.52 48.42 30.79
C LEU A 3 -50.92 47.05 31.09
N LEU A 4 -51.48 45.99 30.53
CA LEU A 4 -50.85 44.66 30.47
C LEU A 4 -49.76 44.66 29.39
N ARG A 5 -48.50 44.56 29.78
CA ARG A 5 -47.35 44.32 28.90
C ARG A 5 -47.25 42.82 28.63
N LYS A 6 -47.66 42.38 27.44
CA LYS A 6 -47.49 40.98 26.98
C LYS A 6 -46.03 40.78 26.58
N PHE A 7 -45.29 39.97 27.34
CA PHE A 7 -43.98 39.46 26.94
C PHE A 7 -44.16 38.37 25.89
N LEU A 8 -43.66 38.63 24.68
CA LEU A 8 -43.63 37.68 23.56
C LEU A 8 -42.34 36.87 23.71
N VAL A 9 -42.46 35.61 24.13
CA VAL A 9 -41.34 34.67 24.23
C VAL A 9 -41.08 34.10 22.82
N PRO A 10 -39.89 34.29 22.23
CA PRO A 10 -39.57 33.66 20.96
C PRO A 10 -39.32 32.17 21.19
N ILE A 11 -40.20 31.33 20.64
CA ILE A 11 -40.02 29.89 20.55
C ILE A 11 -38.99 29.65 19.45
N PHE A 12 -37.74 29.34 19.83
CA PHE A 12 -36.73 28.83 18.91
C PHE A 12 -37.11 27.38 18.53
N LEU A 13 -37.58 27.18 17.30
CA LEU A 13 -37.70 25.85 16.71
C LEU A 13 -36.29 25.34 16.37
N SER A 14 -35.81 24.37 17.14
CA SER A 14 -34.60 23.62 16.86
C SER A 14 -34.82 22.75 15.61
N THR A 15 -34.21 23.10 14.47
CA THR A 15 -34.14 22.22 13.31
C THR A 15 -33.22 21.05 13.60
N SER A 16 -33.78 19.84 13.68
CA SER A 16 -33.03 18.58 13.76
C SER A 16 -32.17 18.42 12.51
N ALA A 17 -30.84 18.42 12.67
CA ALA A 17 -29.93 18.03 11.60
C ALA A 17 -30.13 16.54 11.32
N PHE A 18 -30.64 16.21 10.13
CA PHE A 18 -30.78 14.82 9.69
C PHE A 18 -29.39 14.22 9.50
N GLY A 19 -29.03 13.23 10.33
CA GLY A 19 -27.88 12.37 10.07
C GLY A 19 -28.16 11.53 8.83
N ALA A 20 -27.41 11.74 7.75
CA ALA A 20 -27.53 10.94 6.55
C ALA A 20 -26.71 9.66 6.73
N THR A 21 -27.40 8.51 6.70
CA THR A 21 -26.75 7.19 6.67
C THR A 21 -26.62 6.76 5.21
N GLU A 22 -25.40 6.53 4.75
CA GLU A 22 -25.09 6.16 3.36
C GLU A 22 -24.42 4.78 3.30
N ALA A 23 -24.83 3.94 2.36
CA ALA A 23 -24.19 2.64 2.12
C ALA A 23 -22.94 2.82 1.25
N VAL A 24 -21.83 2.21 1.66
CA VAL A 24 -20.54 2.28 0.95
C VAL A 24 -19.92 0.88 0.86
N LEU A 25 -19.21 0.60 -0.23
CA LEU A 25 -18.43 -0.62 -0.38
C LEU A 25 -17.05 -0.44 0.26
N VAL A 26 -16.64 -1.34 1.14
CA VAL A 26 -15.24 -1.41 1.62
C VAL A 26 -14.43 -2.15 0.55
N GLN A 27 -13.68 -1.40 -0.25
CA GLN A 27 -12.90 -1.97 -1.35
C GLN A 27 -11.63 -2.68 -0.86
N LYS A 28 -10.94 -2.08 0.12
CA LYS A 28 -9.65 -2.57 0.63
C LYS A 28 -9.45 -2.18 2.09
N VAL A 29 -8.84 -3.06 2.89
CA VAL A 29 -8.48 -2.78 4.28
C VAL A 29 -6.98 -2.87 4.49
N MET A 30 -6.42 -1.91 5.24
CA MET A 30 -4.98 -1.78 5.51
C MET A 30 -4.79 -1.39 6.97
N ASN A 31 -4.62 -2.37 7.86
CA ASN A 31 -4.50 -2.17 9.32
C ASN A 31 -5.65 -1.32 9.89
N ASP A 32 -5.38 -0.06 10.20
CA ASP A 32 -6.33 0.91 10.74
C ASP A 32 -7.01 1.79 9.67
N LYS A 33 -6.69 1.59 8.40
CA LYS A 33 -7.26 2.34 7.28
C LYS A 33 -8.11 1.45 6.37
N ALA A 34 -9.04 2.05 5.65
CA ALA A 34 -9.82 1.37 4.63
C ALA A 34 -10.17 2.29 3.47
N ILE A 35 -10.21 1.73 2.26
CA ILE A 35 -10.76 2.42 1.09
C ILE A 35 -12.23 2.07 0.99
N ILE A 36 -13.06 3.09 0.95
CA ILE A 36 -14.51 2.97 0.74
C ILE A 36 -14.93 3.63 -0.56
N ILE A 37 -15.94 3.06 -1.20
CA ILE A 37 -16.50 3.55 -2.46
C ILE A 37 -17.99 3.81 -2.27
N ARG A 38 -18.41 5.04 -2.56
CA ARG A 38 -19.81 5.47 -2.53
C ARG A 38 -20.57 4.99 -3.77
N ALA A 39 -21.90 5.06 -3.73
CA ALA A 39 -22.75 4.74 -4.88
C ALA A 39 -22.48 5.64 -6.12
N ASN A 40 -22.04 6.87 -5.90
CA ASN A 40 -21.64 7.79 -6.97
C ASN A 40 -20.20 7.58 -7.49
N ARG A 41 -19.55 6.48 -7.08
CA ARG A 41 -18.17 6.08 -7.41
C ARG A 41 -17.07 6.97 -6.85
N GLN A 42 -17.37 7.90 -5.95
CA GLN A 42 -16.33 8.59 -5.21
C GLN A 42 -15.68 7.65 -4.20
N SER A 43 -14.35 7.62 -4.20
CA SER A 43 -13.55 6.83 -3.28
C SER A 43 -12.93 7.71 -2.20
N TYR A 44 -12.82 7.13 -1.00
CA TYR A 44 -12.22 7.79 0.15
C TYR A 44 -11.34 6.79 0.90
N LEU A 45 -10.18 7.25 1.34
CA LEU A 45 -9.40 6.58 2.37
C LEU A 45 -9.92 7.06 3.71
N ILE A 46 -10.36 6.14 4.57
CA ILE A 46 -10.79 6.45 5.93
C ILE A 46 -9.83 5.84 6.94
N GLU A 47 -9.58 6.55 8.04
CA GLU A 47 -8.86 6.04 9.19
C GLU A 47 -9.84 5.70 10.32
N LYS A 48 -9.79 4.44 10.75
CA LYS A 48 -10.67 3.89 11.78
C LYS A 48 -10.21 4.39 13.14
N GLY A 49 -11.14 4.90 13.94
CA GLY A 49 -10.88 5.32 15.30
C GLY A 49 -11.10 4.23 16.34
N ILE A 50 -10.98 4.65 17.60
CA ILE A 50 -11.30 3.81 18.76
C ILE A 50 -12.73 3.27 18.62
N GLY A 51 -12.88 1.98 18.91
CA GLY A 51 -14.17 1.30 18.90
C GLY A 51 -14.43 0.43 17.68
N CYS A 52 -13.53 0.32 16.69
CA CYS A 52 -13.62 -0.69 15.63
C CYS A 52 -12.75 -1.93 15.95
N LEU A 53 -13.32 -3.13 15.78
CA LEU A 53 -12.52 -4.37 15.60
C LEU A 53 -11.82 -4.34 14.23
N SER A 54 -10.93 -5.31 13.97
CA SER A 54 -10.20 -5.41 12.70
C SER A 54 -11.15 -5.36 11.50
N LEU A 55 -11.00 -4.35 10.64
CA LEU A 55 -11.85 -4.13 9.47
C LEU A 55 -11.68 -5.20 8.39
N GLY A 56 -10.61 -6.02 8.45
CA GLY A 56 -10.26 -6.98 7.39
C GLY A 56 -11.37 -7.94 7.00
N ARG A 57 -12.32 -8.25 7.92
CA ARG A 57 -13.47 -9.13 7.62
C ARG A 57 -14.57 -8.45 6.77
N PHE A 58 -14.43 -7.15 6.51
CA PHE A 58 -15.36 -6.35 5.74
C PHE A 58 -14.83 -5.98 4.36
N GLU A 59 -13.61 -6.37 3.98
CA GLU A 59 -13.13 -6.20 2.62
C GLU A 59 -14.08 -6.87 1.61
N GLY A 60 -14.49 -6.12 0.58
CA GLY A 60 -15.50 -6.52 -0.40
C GLY A 60 -16.96 -6.44 0.07
N LYS A 61 -17.23 -5.98 1.30
CA LYS A 61 -18.60 -5.88 1.84
C LYS A 61 -19.12 -4.44 1.86
N VAL A 62 -20.45 -4.33 1.85
CA VAL A 62 -21.15 -3.06 2.07
C VAL A 62 -21.27 -2.79 3.56
N VAL A 63 -20.91 -1.58 3.96
CA VAL A 63 -21.05 -1.03 5.31
C VAL A 63 -21.79 0.31 5.22
N TYR A 64 -22.14 0.90 6.36
CA TYR A 64 -22.85 2.18 6.36
C TYR A 64 -22.05 3.27 7.04
N ILE A 65 -22.18 4.50 6.55
CA ILE A 65 -21.58 5.69 7.14
C ILE A 65 -22.66 6.61 7.58
N ASN A 66 -22.66 6.96 8.87
CA ASN A 66 -23.56 7.94 9.44
C ASN A 66 -22.80 9.26 9.61
N SER A 67 -23.24 10.30 8.90
CA SER A 67 -22.68 11.65 8.98
C SER A 67 -23.78 12.66 9.33
N SER A 68 -23.55 13.50 10.34
CA SER A 68 -24.49 14.54 10.79
C SER A 68 -24.50 15.80 9.90
N GLY A 69 -23.94 15.73 8.69
CA GLY A 69 -23.75 16.87 7.79
C GLY A 69 -23.02 16.44 6.50
N LEU A 70 -21.87 17.05 6.22
CA LEU A 70 -21.01 16.65 5.09
C LEU A 70 -20.60 15.18 5.22
N PHE A 71 -20.60 14.44 4.10
CA PHE A 71 -20.14 13.06 4.06
C PHE A 71 -18.69 12.97 4.57
N LEU A 72 -18.45 12.08 5.55
CA LEU A 72 -17.17 11.96 6.27
C LEU A 72 -16.72 13.23 7.02
N GLY A 73 -17.66 14.11 7.36
CA GLY A 73 -17.39 15.28 8.20
C GLY A 73 -17.07 14.93 9.66
N VAL A 74 -16.81 15.96 10.47
CA VAL A 74 -16.49 15.81 11.90
C VAL A 74 -17.60 15.02 12.61
N GLY A 75 -17.22 13.89 13.22
CA GLY A 75 -18.14 13.03 13.95
C GLY A 75 -18.76 11.91 13.12
N ALA A 76 -18.34 11.72 11.86
CA ALA A 76 -18.75 10.59 11.05
C ALA A 76 -18.46 9.25 11.74
N ARG A 77 -19.38 8.31 11.59
CA ARG A 77 -19.31 6.96 12.16
C ARG A 77 -19.46 5.90 11.08
N LEU A 78 -18.63 4.88 11.17
CA LEU A 78 -18.74 3.65 10.41
C LEU A 78 -19.63 2.66 11.18
N LEU A 79 -20.65 2.14 10.52
CA LEU A 79 -21.60 1.17 11.06
C LEU A 79 -21.38 -0.19 10.37
N LEU A 80 -21.10 -1.21 11.18
CA LEU A 80 -20.83 -2.58 10.74
C LEU A 80 -22.03 -3.46 11.12
N PRO A 81 -23.01 -3.67 10.22
CA PRO A 81 -24.29 -4.28 10.54
C PRO A 81 -24.15 -5.74 10.99
N ASP A 82 -23.26 -6.52 10.37
CA ASP A 82 -23.02 -7.94 10.65
C ASP A 82 -22.65 -8.20 12.12
N VAL A 83 -21.98 -7.23 12.76
CA VAL A 83 -21.46 -7.34 14.13
C VAL A 83 -22.10 -6.33 15.07
N LYS A 84 -23.10 -5.56 14.61
CA LYS A 84 -23.79 -4.50 15.37
C LYS A 84 -22.83 -3.53 16.06
N GLN A 85 -21.75 -3.18 15.39
CA GLN A 85 -20.71 -2.30 15.90
C GLN A 85 -20.78 -0.94 15.20
N GLU A 86 -20.55 0.12 15.97
CA GLU A 86 -20.31 1.44 15.43
C GLU A 86 -18.93 1.92 15.86
N CYS A 87 -18.24 2.66 14.99
CA CYS A 87 -16.98 3.24 15.37
C CYS A 87 -16.74 4.58 14.68
N ARG A 88 -15.95 5.42 15.35
CA ARG A 88 -15.67 6.79 14.87
C ARG A 88 -14.68 6.73 13.72
N ILE A 89 -14.90 7.53 12.70
CA ILE A 89 -13.89 7.80 11.67
C ILE A 89 -13.05 8.98 12.17
N TRP A 90 -11.73 8.78 12.28
CA TRP A 90 -10.82 9.82 12.77
C TRP A 90 -10.41 10.79 11.69
N ASP A 91 -10.07 10.26 10.52
CA ASP A 91 -9.66 11.05 9.38
C ASP A 91 -10.20 10.45 8.08
N SER A 92 -10.30 11.29 7.06
CA SER A 92 -10.68 10.86 5.72
C SER A 92 -10.01 11.71 4.64
N LYS A 93 -9.45 11.03 3.63
CA LYS A 93 -8.88 11.66 2.43
C LYS A 93 -9.69 11.24 1.20
N SER A 94 -10.17 12.21 0.43
CA SER A 94 -10.81 11.95 -0.87
C SER A 94 -9.76 11.43 -1.86
N LEU A 95 -10.06 10.31 -2.51
CA LEU A 95 -9.20 9.72 -3.55
C LEU A 95 -9.72 10.03 -4.97
N GLY A 96 -10.85 10.72 -5.09
CA GLY A 96 -11.45 11.11 -6.37
C GLY A 96 -12.58 10.17 -6.80
N SER A 97 -12.96 10.23 -8.08
CA SER A 97 -13.95 9.31 -8.64
C SER A 97 -13.24 8.12 -9.27
N VAL A 98 -13.64 6.91 -8.88
CA VAL A 98 -13.27 5.67 -9.57
C VAL A 98 -14.03 5.62 -10.89
N ASN A 99 -13.58 6.41 -11.86
CA ASN A 99 -13.90 6.17 -13.24
C ASN A 99 -12.94 5.07 -13.70
N ARG A 100 -13.49 3.92 -14.11
CA ARG A 100 -12.81 3.11 -15.11
C ARG A 100 -12.73 3.96 -16.37
N SER A 101 -11.74 4.84 -16.43
CA SER A 101 -11.32 5.48 -17.66
C SER A 101 -10.80 4.36 -18.53
N THR A 102 -11.68 3.85 -19.39
CA THR A 102 -11.22 3.20 -20.62
C THR A 102 -10.36 4.26 -21.32
N PRO A 103 -9.13 3.96 -21.76
CA PRO A 103 -8.25 4.98 -22.34
C PRO A 103 -8.89 5.51 -23.61
N SER A 104 -9.51 6.69 -23.52
CA SER A 104 -9.95 7.46 -24.66
C SER A 104 -8.72 8.10 -25.27
N VAL A 105 -8.21 7.47 -26.33
CA VAL A 105 -7.25 8.05 -27.26
C VAL A 105 -7.89 9.30 -27.86
N SER A 106 -7.60 10.47 -27.31
CA SER A 106 -7.84 11.75 -27.99
C SER A 106 -6.51 12.25 -28.54
N SER A 107 -6.34 12.02 -29.83
CA SER A 107 -5.39 12.66 -30.73
C SER A 107 -5.43 14.19 -30.62
N GLY A 108 -4.29 14.83 -30.38
CA GLY A 108 -4.18 16.28 -30.28
C GLY A 108 -2.74 16.82 -30.19
N GLN A 109 -1.94 16.54 -31.22
CA GLN A 109 -0.82 17.32 -31.79
C GLN A 109 0.40 17.77 -30.92
N PRO A 110 1.65 17.58 -31.41
CA PRO A 110 2.87 17.76 -30.63
C PRO A 110 3.39 19.20 -30.66
N SER A 111 3.76 19.74 -29.51
CA SER A 111 4.76 20.80 -29.42
C SER A 111 6.02 20.21 -28.80
N ALA A 112 7.10 20.34 -29.57
CA ALA A 112 8.38 19.73 -29.36
C ALA A 112 9.03 20.17 -28.04
N LEU A 113 9.43 19.18 -27.24
CA LEU A 113 10.75 19.21 -26.61
C LEU A 113 11.31 17.78 -26.67
N SER A 114 12.53 17.67 -27.20
CA SER A 114 13.20 16.41 -27.40
C SER A 114 13.63 15.83 -26.05
N SER A 115 13.21 14.62 -25.78
CA SER A 115 13.86 13.70 -24.86
C SER A 115 13.52 12.32 -25.40
N SER A 116 14.50 11.43 -25.44
CA SER A 116 14.27 10.01 -25.70
C SER A 116 13.26 9.50 -24.69
N GLY A 117 11.97 9.59 -25.02
CA GLY A 117 10.87 9.45 -24.08
C GLY A 117 10.75 8.00 -23.68
N THR A 118 11.42 7.63 -22.59
CA THR A 118 11.12 6.40 -21.87
C THR A 118 9.63 6.41 -21.62
N LYS A 119 8.91 5.51 -22.28
CA LYS A 119 7.46 5.37 -22.09
C LYS A 119 7.25 5.00 -20.63
N CYS A 120 6.67 5.93 -19.87
CA CYS A 120 6.21 5.63 -18.53
C CYS A 120 4.99 4.73 -18.62
N VAL A 121 4.92 3.73 -17.76
CA VAL A 121 3.77 2.87 -17.57
C VAL A 121 3.02 3.36 -16.34
N ASP A 122 1.72 3.58 -16.49
CA ASP A 122 0.79 3.98 -15.45
C ASP A 122 -0.01 2.79 -14.89
N GLY A 123 -0.83 3.04 -13.87
CA GLY A 123 -1.71 2.04 -13.27
C GLY A 123 -1.05 1.13 -12.23
N HIS A 124 0.19 1.43 -11.85
CA HIS A 124 0.90 0.78 -10.77
C HIS A 124 0.73 1.55 -9.45
N TRP A 125 0.78 0.83 -8.33
CA TRP A 125 0.84 1.44 -7.01
C TRP A 125 1.80 0.67 -6.11
N ILE A 126 2.33 1.37 -5.11
CA ILE A 126 3.23 0.77 -4.13
C ILE A 126 2.43 -0.23 -3.29
N GLN A 127 2.77 -1.51 -3.33
CA GLN A 127 2.23 -2.48 -2.38
C GLN A 127 2.91 -2.33 -1.01
N GLU A 128 4.23 -2.15 -1.00
CA GLU A 128 5.04 -2.06 0.22
C GLU A 128 6.34 -1.29 -0.03
N VAL A 129 6.76 -0.51 0.97
CA VAL A 129 8.10 0.08 1.06
C VAL A 129 8.90 -0.72 2.08
N ILE A 130 10.00 -1.33 1.63
CA ILE A 130 10.79 -2.30 2.37
C ILE A 130 12.18 -1.72 2.64
N ASP A 131 12.73 -2.04 3.81
CA ASP A 131 14.05 -1.61 4.28
C ASP A 131 14.30 -0.12 4.09
N ASN A 132 13.46 0.71 4.71
CA ASN A 132 13.61 2.17 4.71
C ASN A 132 13.75 2.75 3.29
N GLY A 133 12.93 2.28 2.35
CA GLY A 133 12.90 2.80 0.98
C GLY A 133 13.81 2.09 -0.01
N LYS A 134 14.73 1.23 0.44
CA LYS A 134 15.69 0.59 -0.50
C LYS A 134 15.04 -0.39 -1.45
N ILE A 135 13.90 -0.97 -1.08
CA ILE A 135 13.16 -1.87 -1.95
C ILE A 135 11.70 -1.43 -1.99
N ILE A 136 11.16 -1.27 -3.20
CA ILE A 136 9.75 -1.00 -3.43
C ILE A 136 9.12 -2.26 -4.04
N LYS A 137 8.05 -2.74 -3.42
CA LYS A 137 7.18 -3.79 -3.99
C LYS A 137 5.95 -3.13 -4.60
N LEU A 138 5.67 -3.43 -5.86
CA LEU A 138 4.45 -2.97 -6.54
C LEU A 138 3.34 -4.01 -6.44
N GLU A 139 2.12 -3.64 -6.83
CA GLU A 139 0.92 -4.47 -6.74
C GLU A 139 0.95 -5.75 -7.59
N ASP A 140 1.74 -5.74 -8.65
CA ASP A 140 1.95 -6.88 -9.55
C ASP A 140 2.99 -7.87 -8.98
N GLY A 141 3.48 -7.61 -7.77
CA GLY A 141 4.52 -8.38 -7.08
C GLY A 141 5.93 -8.08 -7.58
N SER A 142 6.13 -7.14 -8.51
CA SER A 142 7.47 -6.74 -8.92
C SER A 142 8.21 -6.03 -7.79
N LEU A 143 9.49 -6.35 -7.64
CA LEU A 143 10.38 -5.74 -6.67
C LEU A 143 11.37 -4.84 -7.39
N TRP A 144 11.63 -3.68 -6.80
CA TRP A 144 12.46 -2.63 -7.37
C TRP A 144 13.47 -2.17 -6.33
N GLU A 145 14.74 -2.23 -6.67
CA GLU A 145 15.82 -1.74 -5.81
C GLU A 145 16.04 -0.27 -6.11
N VAL A 146 15.86 0.56 -5.09
CA VAL A 146 16.02 2.02 -5.15
C VAL A 146 17.49 2.37 -4.95
N ASP A 147 17.99 3.36 -5.69
CA ASP A 147 19.33 3.88 -5.50
C ASP A 147 19.53 4.35 -4.04
N ALA A 148 20.72 4.12 -3.48
CA ALA A 148 21.00 4.43 -2.09
C ALA A 148 20.78 5.92 -1.75
N ILE A 149 20.98 6.83 -2.71
CA ILE A 149 20.75 8.28 -2.52
C ILE A 149 19.24 8.58 -2.38
N ASP A 150 18.41 7.84 -3.12
CA ASP A 150 16.97 8.04 -3.22
C ASP A 150 16.17 7.21 -2.18
N ALA A 151 16.86 6.35 -1.41
CA ALA A 151 16.24 5.53 -0.37
C ALA A 151 15.53 6.37 0.70
N ILE A 152 16.09 7.52 1.08
CA ILE A 152 15.46 8.42 2.06
C ILE A 152 14.13 8.96 1.53
N THR A 153 14.09 9.38 0.27
CA THR A 153 12.87 9.88 -0.39
C THR A 153 11.80 8.79 -0.45
N SER A 154 12.17 7.59 -0.90
CA SER A 154 11.23 6.46 -0.96
C SER A 154 10.81 5.92 0.41
N SER A 155 11.61 6.12 1.46
CA SER A 155 11.31 5.64 2.82
C SER A 155 10.03 6.24 3.41
N ILE A 156 9.65 7.43 2.94
CA ILE A 156 8.45 8.14 3.40
C ILE A 156 7.24 7.89 2.50
N TRP A 157 7.43 7.21 1.37
CA TRP A 157 6.33 6.88 0.47
C TRP A 157 5.37 5.90 1.12
N LEU A 158 4.09 6.10 0.86
CA LEU A 158 3.05 5.29 1.47
C LEU A 158 2.73 4.08 0.59
N PRO A 159 2.48 2.91 1.20
CA PRO A 159 1.74 1.87 0.51
C PRO A 159 0.45 2.45 -0.08
N ILE A 160 0.18 2.07 -1.32
CA ILE A 160 -0.88 2.44 -2.26
C ILE A 160 -0.68 3.74 -3.04
N SER A 161 0.43 4.46 -2.84
CA SER A 161 0.71 5.62 -3.68
C SER A 161 0.80 5.22 -5.15
N ASP A 162 0.07 5.94 -5.99
CA ASP A 162 0.07 5.73 -7.43
C ASP A 162 1.46 6.08 -7.96
N VAL A 163 2.01 5.21 -8.81
CA VAL A 163 3.33 5.42 -9.38
C VAL A 163 3.35 5.31 -10.89
N LEU A 164 4.22 6.11 -11.51
CA LEU A 164 4.62 5.94 -12.89
C LEU A 164 5.97 5.25 -12.95
N VAL A 165 6.04 4.14 -13.67
CA VAL A 165 7.30 3.41 -13.89
C VAL A 165 7.89 3.84 -15.22
N CYS A 166 8.99 4.58 -15.18
CA CYS A 166 9.65 5.19 -16.33
C CYS A 166 11.05 4.59 -16.55
N GLY A 167 11.13 3.32 -16.94
CA GLY A 167 12.39 2.62 -17.18
C GLY A 167 13.12 2.34 -15.87
N SER A 168 14.16 3.12 -15.54
CA SER A 168 14.93 3.01 -14.30
C SER A 168 14.51 4.04 -13.23
N ARG A 169 13.25 4.51 -13.30
CA ARG A 169 12.71 5.50 -12.38
C ARG A 169 11.29 5.12 -11.99
N ILE A 170 10.94 5.41 -10.75
CA ILE A 170 9.59 5.34 -10.23
C ILE A 170 9.23 6.75 -9.76
N ILE A 171 8.08 7.26 -10.18
CA ILE A 171 7.59 8.59 -9.83
C ILE A 171 6.34 8.39 -8.99
N ASN A 172 6.35 8.87 -7.74
CA ASN A 172 5.17 8.96 -6.89
C ASN A 172 4.28 10.09 -7.41
N VAL A 173 3.14 9.72 -7.99
CA VAL A 173 2.21 10.66 -8.65
C VAL A 173 1.48 11.54 -7.64
N ASP A 174 1.28 11.05 -6.42
CA ASP A 174 0.57 11.79 -5.38
C ASP A 174 1.35 13.01 -4.90
N GLU A 175 2.67 12.88 -4.81
CA GLU A 175 3.57 13.87 -4.22
C GLU A 175 4.47 14.55 -5.26
N GLY A 176 4.55 13.99 -6.47
CA GLY A 176 5.40 14.50 -7.55
C GLY A 176 6.89 14.23 -7.34
N GLU A 177 7.23 13.30 -6.44
CA GLU A 177 8.59 12.88 -6.15
C GLU A 177 9.03 11.75 -7.09
N GLU A 178 10.32 11.67 -7.40
CA GLU A 178 10.88 10.58 -8.22
C GLU A 178 12.08 9.94 -7.53
N VAL A 179 12.26 8.65 -7.78
CA VAL A 179 13.44 7.89 -7.36
C VAL A 179 13.99 7.09 -8.53
N THR A 180 15.30 6.92 -8.56
CA THR A 180 15.98 5.98 -9.44
C THR A 180 15.82 4.58 -8.87
N ALA A 181 15.20 3.68 -9.63
CA ALA A 181 14.98 2.31 -9.21
C ALA A 181 15.15 1.33 -10.37
N ILE A 182 15.82 0.22 -10.11
CA ILE A 182 16.02 -0.86 -11.09
C ILE A 182 15.13 -2.04 -10.73
N PRO A 183 14.47 -2.67 -11.71
CA PRO A 183 13.67 -3.85 -11.43
C PRO A 183 14.62 -4.96 -10.98
N LEU A 184 14.32 -5.56 -9.83
CA LEU A 184 14.91 -6.83 -9.43
C LEU A 184 14.28 -7.88 -10.34
N SER A 185 14.87 -8.01 -11.53
CA SER A 185 14.38 -8.91 -12.55
C SER A 185 14.10 -10.28 -11.95
N ARG A 186 12.93 -10.83 -12.30
CA ARG A 186 12.70 -12.27 -12.34
C ARG A 186 13.81 -12.81 -13.21
N ILE A 187 14.93 -13.25 -12.63
CA ILE A 187 15.91 -14.02 -13.41
C ILE A 187 15.16 -15.29 -13.72
N ALA A 188 14.51 -15.29 -14.89
CA ALA A 188 13.68 -16.34 -15.41
C ALA A 188 14.36 -17.64 -15.10
N ALA A 189 13.79 -18.41 -14.14
CA ALA A 189 14.19 -19.73 -13.70
C ALA A 189 15.37 -20.24 -14.52
N GLY A 190 16.57 -19.75 -14.18
CA GLY A 190 17.73 -19.88 -15.02
C GLY A 190 18.18 -21.30 -14.90
N SER A 191 17.58 -22.19 -15.71
CA SER A 191 17.95 -23.57 -15.97
C SER A 191 18.83 -24.15 -14.85
N GLY A 192 18.26 -24.25 -13.64
CA GLY A 192 18.84 -25.10 -12.61
C GLY A 192 18.72 -26.50 -13.17
N THR A 193 19.78 -27.01 -13.79
CA THR A 193 19.91 -28.42 -14.10
C THR A 193 19.49 -29.15 -12.84
N ALA A 194 18.40 -29.90 -12.93
CA ALA A 194 17.84 -30.66 -11.83
C ALA A 194 18.84 -31.76 -11.47
N HIS A 195 19.88 -31.41 -10.73
CA HIS A 195 20.67 -32.36 -9.99
C HIS A 195 19.98 -32.53 -8.65
N SER A 196 19.60 -33.77 -8.38
CA SER A 196 19.18 -34.26 -7.08
C SER A 196 20.27 -33.94 -6.05
N GLY A 197 20.16 -32.79 -5.42
CA GLY A 197 21.13 -32.17 -4.53
C GLY A 197 20.65 -30.76 -4.21
N LYS A 198 20.91 -30.26 -3.00
CA LYS A 198 20.45 -28.95 -2.52
C LYS A 198 20.54 -27.87 -3.61
N ARG A 199 19.40 -27.26 -3.97
CA ARG A 199 19.35 -26.19 -4.97
C ARG A 199 20.01 -24.94 -4.38
N GLU A 200 20.97 -24.38 -5.10
CA GLU A 200 21.57 -23.08 -4.80
C GLU A 200 20.69 -21.96 -5.38
N TYR A 201 20.57 -20.86 -4.65
CA TYR A 201 19.80 -19.67 -5.02
C TYR A 201 20.67 -18.44 -4.91
N ARG A 202 20.52 -17.47 -5.81
CA ARG A 202 21.29 -16.23 -5.74
C ARG A 202 20.52 -15.17 -4.96
N ILE A 203 21.20 -14.43 -4.09
CA ILE A 203 20.65 -13.21 -3.47
C ILE A 203 20.49 -12.15 -4.56
N GLN A 204 19.26 -11.74 -4.84
CA GLN A 204 18.92 -10.74 -5.86
C GLN A 204 19.10 -9.31 -5.33
N ALA A 205 18.79 -9.09 -4.06
CA ALA A 205 19.06 -7.86 -3.31
C ALA A 205 19.40 -8.20 -1.86
N SER A 206 20.27 -7.39 -1.27
CA SER A 206 20.62 -7.44 0.16
C SER A 206 20.64 -6.02 0.69
N ALA A 207 20.03 -5.82 1.84
CA ALA A 207 19.78 -4.51 2.40
C ALA A 207 20.08 -4.55 3.92
N ASP A 208 21.12 -3.80 4.33
CA ASP A 208 21.64 -3.65 5.70
C ASP A 208 21.87 -4.94 6.50
N ASP A 209 22.25 -6.04 5.84
CA ASP A 209 22.37 -7.37 6.48
C ASP A 209 21.06 -7.88 7.15
N GLU A 210 19.94 -7.19 6.91
CA GLU A 210 18.64 -7.44 7.53
C GLU A 210 17.62 -7.97 6.53
N THR A 211 17.62 -7.49 5.28
CA THR A 211 16.62 -7.88 4.29
C THR A 211 17.28 -8.46 3.04
N PHE A 212 16.76 -9.60 2.58
CA PHE A 212 17.26 -10.31 1.42
C PHE A 212 16.11 -10.61 0.47
N VAL A 213 16.34 -10.43 -0.82
CA VAL A 213 15.44 -10.94 -1.87
C VAL A 213 16.09 -12.18 -2.47
N VAL A 214 15.43 -13.33 -2.32
CA VAL A 214 15.92 -14.61 -2.85
C VAL A 214 14.77 -15.27 -3.58
N ASN A 215 14.97 -15.54 -4.88
CA ASN A 215 13.95 -16.17 -5.72
C ASN A 215 12.62 -15.38 -5.71
N ASP A 216 12.72 -14.06 -5.84
CA ASP A 216 11.64 -13.07 -5.87
C ASP A 216 10.84 -12.94 -4.55
N GLU A 217 11.30 -13.60 -3.49
CA GLU A 217 10.67 -13.58 -2.16
C GLU A 217 11.53 -12.79 -1.17
N VAL A 218 10.88 -12.09 -0.26
CA VAL A 218 11.53 -11.23 0.74
C VAL A 218 11.74 -12.03 2.02
N PHE A 219 12.98 -12.01 2.51
CA PHE A 219 13.38 -12.67 3.74
C PHE A 219 14.02 -11.65 4.68
N LYS A 220 13.52 -11.56 5.91
CA LYS A 220 14.08 -10.67 6.94
C LYS A 220 14.90 -11.47 7.95
N ALA A 221 16.13 -11.06 8.22
CA ALA A 221 16.98 -11.63 9.26
C ALA A 221 16.24 -11.63 10.61
N LYS A 222 16.35 -12.72 11.35
CA LYS A 222 15.86 -12.76 12.74
C LYS A 222 16.74 -11.91 13.67
N THR A 223 17.99 -11.71 13.26
CA THR A 223 18.99 -10.85 13.92
C THR A 223 19.70 -10.04 12.84
N TYR A 224 20.97 -10.34 12.56
CA TYR A 224 21.76 -9.75 11.50
C TYR A 224 22.51 -10.84 10.77
N CYS A 225 22.57 -10.75 9.45
CA CYS A 225 23.22 -11.73 8.60
C CYS A 225 24.43 -11.10 7.90
N PHE A 226 25.40 -10.70 8.71
CA PHE A 226 26.62 -10.00 8.29
C PHE A 226 27.36 -10.71 7.17
N ASN A 227 27.78 -9.92 6.17
CA ASN A 227 28.52 -10.36 4.98
C ASN A 227 27.70 -11.33 4.12
N MET A 228 26.39 -11.10 4.01
CA MET A 228 25.55 -11.71 2.99
C MET A 228 25.15 -10.63 1.99
N GLU A 229 25.71 -10.70 0.79
CA GLU A 229 25.64 -9.60 -0.18
C GLU A 229 24.85 -10.01 -1.42
N LYS A 230 24.35 -9.02 -2.15
CA LYS A 230 23.75 -9.23 -3.47
C LYS A 230 24.73 -9.98 -4.37
N GLY A 231 24.24 -11.03 -5.02
CA GLY A 231 25.03 -11.91 -5.88
C GLY A 231 25.59 -13.16 -5.19
N ASP A 232 25.57 -13.24 -3.85
CA ASP A 232 25.98 -14.45 -3.14
C ASP A 232 25.04 -15.63 -3.43
N ASN A 233 25.60 -16.84 -3.52
CA ASN A 233 24.82 -18.08 -3.58
C ASN A 233 24.49 -18.56 -2.17
N VAL A 234 23.23 -18.91 -1.95
CA VAL A 234 22.70 -19.45 -0.71
C VAL A 234 22.03 -20.80 -0.92
N ILE A 235 22.05 -21.62 0.12
CA ILE A 235 21.29 -22.86 0.19
C ILE A 235 20.31 -22.78 1.35
N PHE A 236 19.06 -23.17 1.11
CA PHE A 236 18.08 -23.35 2.18
C PHE A 236 18.39 -24.65 2.94
N LEU A 237 18.87 -24.52 4.18
CA LEU A 237 19.04 -25.65 5.11
C LEU A 237 17.70 -26.08 5.72
N SER A 238 16.78 -25.13 5.87
CA SER A 238 15.38 -25.34 6.25
C SER A 238 14.51 -24.21 5.70
N GLY A 239 13.19 -24.41 5.67
CA GLY A 239 12.23 -23.47 5.08
C GLY A 239 12.02 -23.68 3.58
N SER A 240 11.42 -22.68 2.92
CA SER A 240 11.09 -22.73 1.50
C SER A 240 11.67 -21.51 0.77
N PRO A 241 12.28 -21.70 -0.42
CA PRO A 241 12.71 -20.60 -1.28
C PRO A 241 11.55 -19.88 -1.99
N LEU A 242 10.31 -20.32 -1.76
CA LEU A 242 9.09 -19.76 -2.35
C LEU A 242 8.27 -18.94 -1.33
N GLY A 243 8.92 -18.42 -0.27
CA GLY A 243 8.27 -17.55 0.74
C GLY A 243 7.22 -18.24 1.64
N SER A 244 6.76 -19.44 1.28
CA SER A 244 5.73 -20.21 2.00
C SER A 244 6.26 -20.86 3.28
N CYS A 245 6.77 -20.06 4.21
CA CYS A 245 7.33 -20.50 5.48
C CYS A 245 7.11 -19.47 6.58
N VAL A 246 7.21 -19.91 7.84
CA VAL A 246 7.31 -18.96 8.97
C VAL A 246 8.76 -18.48 9.10
N SER A 247 9.72 -19.39 8.91
CA SER A 247 11.14 -19.05 8.90
C SER A 247 11.96 -20.01 8.06
N ALA A 248 13.15 -19.56 7.67
CA ALA A 248 14.13 -20.36 6.93
C ALA A 248 15.55 -20.19 7.51
N GLU A 249 16.44 -21.11 7.14
CA GLU A 249 17.87 -21.00 7.42
C GLU A 249 18.65 -21.03 6.10
N LEU A 250 19.40 -19.96 5.84
CA LEU A 250 20.17 -19.74 4.61
C LEU A 250 21.65 -19.97 4.92
N LEU A 251 22.30 -20.90 4.22
CA LEU A 251 23.75 -21.04 4.23
C LEU A 251 24.34 -20.25 3.07
N ASN A 252 25.14 -19.22 3.36
CA ASN A 252 25.90 -18.51 2.34
C ASN A 252 27.12 -19.34 1.92
N MET A 253 27.22 -19.67 0.63
CA MET A 253 28.27 -20.53 0.08
C MET A 253 29.64 -19.86 0.01
N ARG A 254 29.68 -18.52 -0.07
CA ARG A 254 30.94 -17.74 -0.05
C ARG A 254 31.54 -17.69 1.35
N THR A 255 30.71 -17.40 2.35
CA THR A 255 31.19 -17.17 3.73
C THR A 255 31.06 -18.39 4.65
N ASN A 256 30.35 -19.43 4.20
CA ASN A 256 29.99 -20.63 4.97
C ASN A 256 29.26 -20.32 6.29
N LYS A 257 28.55 -19.18 6.35
CA LYS A 257 27.76 -18.75 7.51
C LYS A 257 26.29 -19.08 7.30
N VAL A 258 25.62 -19.44 8.39
CA VAL A 258 24.16 -19.68 8.42
C VAL A 258 23.45 -18.45 8.96
N CYS A 259 22.46 -17.98 8.21
CA CYS A 259 21.56 -16.89 8.55
C CYS A 259 20.16 -17.43 8.82
N LYS A 260 19.53 -17.01 9.91
CA LYS A 260 18.14 -17.35 10.20
C LYS A 260 17.25 -16.19 9.77
N VAL A 261 16.20 -16.47 9.01
CA VAL A 261 15.30 -15.45 8.45
C VAL A 261 13.83 -15.78 8.71
N TRP A 262 12.99 -14.75 8.75
CA TRP A 262 11.54 -14.80 8.59
C TRP A 262 11.20 -14.75 7.09
N CYS A 263 10.09 -15.38 6.69
CA CYS A 263 9.56 -15.29 5.34
C CYS A 263 8.36 -14.31 5.38
N GLU A 264 8.35 -13.33 4.49
CA GLU A 264 7.31 -12.28 4.39
C GLU A 264 6.40 -12.50 3.17
#